data_AF-A0A2K0T4C0-F1
#
_entry.id   AF-A0A2K0T4C0-F1
#
_cell.length_a   1.000
_cell.length_b   1.000
_cell.length_c   1.000
_cell.angle_alpha   90.00
_cell.angle_beta   90.00
_cell.angle_gamma   90.00
#
_symmetry.space_group_name_H-M   'P 1'
#
loop_
_entity.id
_entity.type
_entity.pdbx_description
1 polymer ?
#
loop_
_entity_poly.entity_id
_entity_poly.type
_entity_poly.pdbx_seq_one_letter_code
_entity_poly.pdbx_strand_id
1 'polypeptide(L)'
;MVGPDGRKRRLGSYHQCYRLDGVLVAIGVLDLLPQCVSSVYFLYHESIHKFAPGKLGALYEISLAIEDGYRWWYPGFYIHSCPKMRYKIDYGPQYILDPDTLEWRFLDKSILDILARDTYTSLSAADNPRGSGLHSADGMIIDTSAGKDQKSASSGEDSEKSDSDEDSGMTYKSLFQSGMPGIPSVQDMEQFDLDHIVLRIFPTGPLFETSDLVGWRHSKLAEPSTVKHSIAQLIAAVGPDLMDRICLDLVRRRG
;
A
#
# COMPACT_ATOMS: atom_id res chain seq x y z
N MET A 1 -25.83 14.22 -17.35
CA MET A 1 -25.81 13.67 -18.74
C MET A 1 -26.94 12.67 -18.87
N VAL A 2 -27.62 12.58 -20.02
CA VAL A 2 -28.65 11.56 -20.25
C VAL A 2 -27.95 10.28 -20.69
N GLY A 3 -28.15 9.20 -19.95
CA GLY A 3 -27.58 7.90 -20.27
C GLY A 3 -28.27 7.21 -21.46
N PRO A 4 -27.70 6.10 -21.96
CA PRO A 4 -28.35 5.25 -22.97
C PRO A 4 -29.72 4.71 -22.53
N ASP A 5 -29.95 4.65 -21.22
CA ASP A 5 -31.20 4.29 -20.55
C ASP A 5 -32.20 5.45 -20.41
N GLY A 6 -31.89 6.62 -20.97
CA GLY A 6 -32.74 7.82 -20.93
C GLY A 6 -32.77 8.54 -19.59
N ARG A 7 -32.05 8.05 -18.57
CA ARG A 7 -31.99 8.68 -17.24
C ARG A 7 -30.96 9.80 -17.21
N LYS A 8 -31.32 10.94 -16.62
CA LYS A 8 -30.40 12.06 -16.40
C LYS A 8 -29.61 11.80 -15.11
N ARG A 9 -28.30 11.54 -15.23
CA ARG A 9 -27.39 11.38 -14.10
C ARG A 9 -26.78 12.70 -13.67
N ARG A 10 -26.58 12.85 -12.34
CA ARG A 10 -25.75 13.88 -11.72
C ARG A 10 -24.30 13.65 -12.11
N LEU A 11 -23.50 14.71 -12.21
CA LEU A 11 -22.09 14.62 -12.57
C LEU A 11 -21.30 15.72 -11.86
N GLY A 12 -20.04 15.45 -11.58
CA GLY A 12 -19.12 16.36 -10.88
C GLY A 12 -18.92 15.96 -9.42
N SER A 13 -18.32 16.88 -8.67
CA SER A 13 -17.93 16.63 -7.28
C SER A 13 -19.06 16.98 -6.30
N TYR A 14 -19.27 16.11 -5.32
CA TYR A 14 -20.33 16.23 -4.31
C TYR A 14 -19.81 15.91 -2.91
N HIS A 15 -20.49 16.47 -1.91
CA HIS A 15 -20.29 16.12 -0.52
C HIS A 15 -21.55 15.47 0.04
N GLN A 16 -21.44 14.23 0.51
CA GLN A 16 -22.44 13.59 1.35
C GLN A 16 -22.21 14.03 2.80
N CYS A 17 -23.26 14.56 3.42
CA CYS A 17 -23.18 15.29 4.67
C CYS A 17 -24.02 14.58 5.74
N TYR A 18 -23.38 13.82 6.61
CA TYR A 18 -24.04 12.99 7.62
C TYR A 18 -24.25 13.79 8.90
N ARG A 19 -25.51 13.93 9.32
CA ARG A 19 -25.88 14.70 10.52
C ARG A 19 -26.65 13.86 11.53
N LEU A 20 -26.27 13.98 12.79
CA LEU A 20 -27.01 13.45 13.93
C LEU A 20 -27.52 14.65 14.74
N ASP A 21 -28.83 14.73 14.93
CA ASP A 21 -29.50 15.84 15.63
C ASP A 21 -29.07 17.24 15.09
N GLY A 22 -28.87 17.33 13.78
CA GLY A 22 -28.44 18.54 13.08
C GLY A 22 -26.93 18.81 13.11
N VAL A 23 -26.16 18.09 13.93
CA VAL A 23 -24.69 18.21 14.02
C VAL A 23 -24.03 17.38 12.93
N LEU A 24 -23.13 17.99 12.15
CA LEU A 24 -22.35 17.29 11.12
C LEU A 24 -21.29 16.40 11.77
N VAL A 25 -21.38 15.09 11.52
CA VAL A 25 -20.50 14.08 12.15
C VAL A 25 -19.65 13.31 11.16
N ALA A 26 -20.00 13.29 9.87
CA ALA A 26 -19.17 12.71 8.81
C ALA A 26 -19.42 13.39 7.45
N ILE A 27 -18.41 13.34 6.59
CA ILE A 27 -18.44 13.85 5.22
C ILE A 27 -17.87 12.79 4.28
N GLY A 28 -18.64 12.41 3.26
CA GLY A 28 -18.14 11.68 2.09
C GLY A 28 -17.88 12.65 0.94
N VAL A 29 -16.70 12.62 0.36
CA VAL A 29 -16.30 13.40 -0.83
C VAL A 29 -16.36 12.46 -2.03
N LEU A 30 -17.24 12.77 -2.98
CA LEU A 30 -17.53 11.92 -4.12
C LEU A 30 -17.32 12.64 -5.44
N ASP A 31 -16.87 11.90 -6.44
CA ASP A 31 -16.97 12.31 -7.84
C ASP A 31 -17.99 11.42 -8.56
N LEU A 32 -19.03 12.04 -9.11
CA LEU A 32 -20.04 11.38 -9.92
C LEU A 32 -19.65 11.46 -11.39
N LEU A 33 -19.34 10.30 -11.94
CA LEU A 33 -18.89 10.09 -13.32
C LEU A 33 -20.01 9.44 -14.15
N PRO A 34 -19.94 9.47 -15.49
CA PRO A 34 -20.96 8.89 -16.37
C PRO A 34 -21.51 7.51 -15.98
N GLN A 35 -20.67 6.63 -15.43
CA GLN A 35 -21.04 5.28 -15.02
C GLN A 35 -20.57 4.92 -13.61
N CYS A 36 -20.01 5.86 -12.84
CA CYS A 36 -19.33 5.52 -11.60
C CYS A 36 -19.61 6.54 -10.48
N VAL A 37 -19.85 6.03 -9.28
CA VAL A 37 -19.71 6.79 -8.03
C VAL A 37 -18.30 6.55 -7.51
N SER A 38 -17.43 7.56 -7.61
CA SER A 38 -16.06 7.48 -7.12
C SER A 38 -15.97 8.02 -5.69
N SER A 39 -15.60 7.16 -4.74
CA SER A 39 -15.33 7.53 -3.36
C SER A 39 -13.92 8.11 -3.26
N VAL A 40 -13.83 9.41 -2.95
CA VAL A 40 -12.53 10.12 -2.90
C VAL A 40 -12.02 10.16 -1.47
N TYR A 41 -12.83 10.67 -0.54
CA TYR A 41 -12.50 10.72 0.88
C TYR A 41 -13.73 10.46 1.73
N PHE A 42 -13.54 9.83 2.88
CA PHE A 42 -14.56 9.73 3.90
C PHE A 42 -13.97 10.12 5.25
N LEU A 43 -14.49 11.19 5.84
CA LEU A 43 -13.99 11.77 7.08
C LEU A 43 -15.11 11.72 8.12
N TYR A 44 -14.78 11.43 9.37
CA TYR A 44 -15.78 11.38 10.43
C TYR A 44 -15.19 11.78 11.78
N HIS A 45 -16.05 12.24 12.68
CA HIS A 45 -15.68 12.59 14.03
C HIS A 45 -15.54 11.33 14.91
N GLU A 46 -14.54 11.28 15.78
CA GLU A 46 -14.22 10.10 16.62
C GLU A 46 -15.39 9.62 17.48
N SER A 47 -16.30 10.53 17.86
CA SER A 47 -17.49 10.20 18.66
C SER A 47 -18.40 9.14 18.04
N ILE A 48 -18.33 8.95 16.71
CA ILE A 48 -19.13 7.95 15.99
C ILE A 48 -18.32 6.74 15.52
N HIS A 49 -17.03 6.63 15.89
CA HIS A 49 -16.15 5.53 15.47
C HIS A 49 -16.75 4.13 15.73
N LYS A 50 -17.36 3.94 16.91
CA LYS A 50 -18.02 2.68 17.32
C LYS A 50 -19.12 2.19 16.37
N PHE A 51 -19.63 3.05 15.49
CA PHE A 51 -20.66 2.71 14.51
C PHE A 51 -20.10 2.36 13.12
N ALA A 52 -18.77 2.23 13.00
CA ALA A 52 -18.07 1.92 11.74
C ALA A 52 -18.52 2.80 10.56
N PRO A 53 -18.47 4.14 10.70
CA PRO A 53 -19.10 5.07 9.75
C PRO A 53 -18.55 4.95 8.33
N GLY A 54 -17.29 4.52 8.14
CA GLY A 54 -16.74 4.23 6.82
C GLY A 54 -17.47 3.09 6.08
N LYS A 55 -17.84 2.02 6.79
CA LYS A 55 -18.62 0.92 6.20
C LYS A 55 -20.04 1.37 5.84
N LEU A 56 -20.63 2.19 6.71
CA LEU A 56 -21.95 2.78 6.45
C LEU A 56 -21.92 3.72 5.24
N GLY A 57 -20.90 4.58 5.15
CA GLY A 57 -20.68 5.47 4.00
C GLY A 57 -20.58 4.70 2.69
N ALA A 58 -19.80 3.62 2.65
CA ALA A 58 -19.72 2.74 1.49
C ALA A 58 -21.09 2.19 1.07
N LEU A 59 -21.92 1.73 2.02
CA LEU A 59 -23.27 1.25 1.71
C LEU A 59 -24.15 2.36 1.12
N TYR A 60 -24.09 3.58 1.66
CA TYR A 60 -24.82 4.72 1.10
C TYR A 60 -24.37 5.08 -0.32
N GLU A 61 -23.07 5.02 -0.59
CA GLU A 61 -22.50 5.26 -1.93
C GLU A 61 -22.92 4.18 -2.93
N ILE A 62 -22.96 2.91 -2.50
CA ILE A 62 -23.45 1.79 -3.33
C ILE A 62 -24.96 1.95 -3.59
N SER A 63 -25.76 2.29 -2.57
CA SER A 63 -27.19 2.57 -2.73
C SER A 63 -27.41 3.73 -3.72
N LEU A 64 -26.63 4.81 -3.59
CA LEU A 64 -26.64 5.91 -4.55
C LEU A 64 -26.32 5.44 -5.97
N ALA A 65 -25.33 4.56 -6.13
CA ALA A 65 -24.98 4.00 -7.43
C ALA A 65 -26.18 3.27 -8.06
N ILE A 66 -26.87 2.44 -7.28
CA ILE A 66 -28.04 1.68 -7.72
C ILE A 66 -29.21 2.60 -8.07
N GLU A 67 -29.56 3.54 -7.18
CA GLU A 67 -30.74 4.40 -7.31
C GLU A 67 -30.61 5.37 -8.50
N ASP A 68 -29.46 6.02 -8.63
CA ASP A 68 -29.19 6.96 -9.72
C ASP A 68 -28.73 6.25 -11.01
N GLY A 69 -28.60 4.92 -10.99
CA GLY A 69 -28.27 4.09 -12.13
C GLY A 69 -26.83 4.25 -12.63
N TYR A 70 -25.88 4.48 -11.73
CA TYR A 70 -24.45 4.30 -12.01
C TYR A 70 -24.12 2.81 -12.03
N ARG A 71 -23.28 2.39 -12.97
CA ARG A 71 -22.92 0.98 -13.14
C ARG A 71 -21.91 0.51 -12.08
N TRP A 72 -21.06 1.42 -11.63
CA TRP A 72 -19.91 1.11 -10.80
C TRP A 72 -19.88 1.98 -9.54
N TRP A 73 -19.38 1.39 -8.47
CA TRP A 73 -18.87 2.12 -7.31
C TRP A 73 -17.37 1.88 -7.25
N TYR A 74 -16.58 2.95 -7.20
CA TYR A 74 -15.13 2.89 -7.17
C TYR A 74 -14.63 3.39 -5.82
N PRO A 75 -14.26 2.49 -4.90
CA PRO A 75 -13.78 2.85 -3.56
C PRO A 75 -12.30 3.27 -3.54
N GLY A 76 -11.68 3.51 -4.69
CA GLY A 76 -10.24 3.76 -4.80
C GLY A 76 -9.41 2.49 -4.76
N PHE A 77 -8.10 2.65 -4.53
CA PHE A 77 -7.14 1.56 -4.50
C PHE A 77 -7.48 0.50 -3.44
N TYR A 78 -6.91 -0.70 -3.62
CA TYR A 78 -6.97 -1.80 -2.67
C TYR A 78 -5.55 -2.37 -2.46
N ILE A 79 -5.11 -2.43 -1.20
CA ILE A 79 -3.84 -3.02 -0.81
C ILE A 79 -4.16 -4.19 0.13
N HIS A 80 -3.91 -5.41 -0.33
CA HIS A 80 -4.35 -6.63 0.38
C HIS A 80 -3.74 -6.77 1.78
N SER A 81 -2.47 -6.38 1.93
CA SER A 81 -1.75 -6.40 3.19
C SER A 81 -2.20 -5.31 4.18
N CYS A 82 -2.95 -4.29 3.74
CA CYS A 82 -3.40 -3.19 4.58
C CYS A 82 -4.71 -3.53 5.32
N PRO A 83 -4.70 -3.68 6.67
CA PRO A 83 -5.90 -4.04 7.43
C PRO A 83 -7.03 -3.02 7.25
N LYS A 84 -6.69 -1.72 7.22
CA LYS A 84 -7.65 -0.61 7.04
C LYS A 84 -8.37 -0.66 5.68
N MET A 85 -7.86 -1.41 4.71
CA MET A 85 -8.47 -1.54 3.38
C MET A 85 -9.20 -2.87 3.16
N ARG A 86 -9.06 -3.86 4.05
CA ARG A 86 -9.66 -5.19 3.87
C ARG A 86 -11.17 -5.15 3.71
N TYR A 87 -11.86 -4.26 4.42
CA TYR A 87 -13.32 -4.15 4.36
C TYR A 87 -13.87 -3.93 2.95
N LYS A 88 -13.08 -3.38 2.02
CA LYS A 88 -13.51 -3.14 0.64
C LYS A 88 -13.88 -4.43 -0.08
N ILE A 89 -13.25 -5.56 0.26
CA ILE A 89 -13.51 -6.83 -0.44
C ILE A 89 -14.85 -7.46 -0.07
N ASP A 90 -15.47 -7.00 1.01
CA ASP A 90 -16.74 -7.52 1.50
C ASP A 90 -17.92 -7.08 0.60
N TYR A 91 -17.72 -6.08 -0.27
CA TYR A 91 -18.75 -5.52 -1.17
C TYR A 91 -18.76 -6.19 -2.55
N GLY A 92 -19.02 -7.50 -2.60
CA GLY A 92 -19.13 -8.25 -3.85
C GLY A 92 -20.46 -8.04 -4.59
N PRO A 93 -20.51 -8.29 -5.91
CA PRO A 93 -19.41 -8.66 -6.80
C PRO A 93 -18.51 -7.46 -7.17
N GLN A 94 -17.21 -7.70 -7.36
CA GLN A 94 -16.24 -6.64 -7.63
C GLN A 94 -15.15 -7.08 -8.61
N TYR A 95 -14.44 -6.09 -9.14
CA TYR A 95 -13.32 -6.27 -10.05
C TYR A 95 -12.10 -5.51 -9.52
N ILE A 96 -10.91 -6.02 -9.80
CA ILE A 96 -9.63 -5.39 -9.50
C ILE A 96 -8.87 -5.16 -10.81
N LEU A 97 -8.14 -4.05 -10.90
CA LEU A 97 -7.35 -3.70 -12.07
C LEU A 97 -5.98 -4.38 -12.00
N ASP A 98 -5.59 -5.09 -13.06
CA ASP A 98 -4.24 -5.59 -13.23
C ASP A 98 -3.28 -4.40 -13.47
N PRO A 99 -2.20 -4.25 -12.69
CA PRO A 99 -1.32 -3.07 -12.80
C PRO A 99 -0.50 -3.04 -14.09
N ASP A 100 -0.23 -4.19 -14.72
CA ASP A 100 0.59 -4.28 -15.93
C ASP A 100 -0.27 -4.22 -17.19
N THR A 101 -1.36 -5.00 -17.24
CA THR A 101 -2.21 -5.07 -18.43
C THR A 101 -3.30 -4.00 -18.47
N LEU A 102 -3.60 -3.36 -17.34
CA LEU A 102 -4.69 -2.42 -17.16
C LEU A 102 -6.08 -3.02 -17.47
N GLU A 103 -6.21 -4.34 -17.32
CA GLU A 103 -7.46 -5.06 -17.50
C GLU A 103 -8.16 -5.31 -16.17
N TRP A 104 -9.50 -5.15 -16.16
CA TRP A 104 -10.32 -5.46 -15.00
C TRP A 104 -10.58 -6.96 -14.88
N ARG A 105 -10.18 -7.56 -13.76
CA ARG A 105 -10.36 -8.98 -13.43
C ARG A 105 -11.38 -9.13 -12.31
N PHE A 106 -12.23 -10.15 -12.39
CA PHE A 106 -13.17 -10.45 -11.31
C PHE A 106 -12.41 -10.84 -10.04
N LEU A 107 -12.75 -10.23 -8.90
CA LEU A 107 -12.07 -10.57 -7.64
C LEU A 107 -12.68 -11.83 -7.04
N ASP A 108 -12.05 -12.96 -7.32
CA ASP A 108 -12.36 -14.25 -6.71
C ASP A 108 -11.26 -14.70 -5.75
N LYS A 109 -11.42 -15.92 -5.23
CA LYS A 109 -10.46 -16.52 -4.30
C LYS A 109 -9.07 -16.70 -4.93
N SER A 110 -8.99 -17.02 -6.23
CA SER A 110 -7.69 -17.22 -6.90
C SER A 110 -6.87 -15.94 -6.91
N ILE A 111 -7.52 -14.80 -7.21
CA ILE A 111 -6.88 -13.49 -7.18
C ILE A 111 -6.51 -13.08 -5.76
N LEU A 112 -7.37 -13.36 -4.77
CA LEU A 112 -7.05 -13.09 -3.37
C LEU A 112 -5.84 -13.90 -2.88
N ASP A 113 -5.71 -15.16 -3.29
CA ASP A 113 -4.56 -16.01 -2.95
C ASP A 113 -3.25 -15.47 -3.57
N ILE A 114 -3.32 -14.93 -4.79
CA ILE A 114 -2.20 -14.24 -5.44
C ILE A 114 -1.78 -12.99 -4.64
N LEU A 115 -2.74 -12.14 -4.30
CA LEU A 115 -2.51 -10.90 -3.53
C LEU A 115 -2.02 -11.16 -2.10
N ALA A 116 -2.28 -12.34 -1.54
CA ALA A 116 -1.77 -12.75 -0.23
C ALA A 116 -0.30 -13.16 -0.25
N ARG A 117 0.20 -13.64 -1.39
CA ARG A 117 1.57 -14.15 -1.55
C ARG A 117 2.54 -13.06 -1.98
N ASP A 118 2.15 -12.27 -2.97
CA ASP A 118 3.04 -11.39 -3.72
C ASP A 118 2.70 -9.92 -3.44
N THR A 119 3.71 -9.09 -3.17
CA THR A 119 3.53 -7.65 -2.88
C THR A 119 3.20 -6.84 -4.13
N TYR A 120 3.72 -7.26 -5.28
CA TYR A 120 3.40 -6.73 -6.60
C TYR A 120 3.41 -7.91 -7.57
N THR A 121 2.36 -8.04 -8.38
CA THR A 121 2.31 -9.05 -9.43
C THR A 121 1.23 -8.72 -10.45
N SER A 122 1.48 -9.03 -11.72
CA SER A 122 0.42 -9.06 -12.72
C SER A 122 -0.49 -10.25 -12.43
N LEU A 123 -1.80 -9.96 -12.38
CA LEU A 123 -2.83 -10.96 -12.16
C LEU A 123 -2.95 -11.91 -13.36
N SER A 124 -2.61 -11.42 -14.54
CA SER A 124 -2.64 -12.18 -15.80
C SER A 124 -1.45 -13.13 -15.94
N ALA A 125 -0.28 -12.77 -15.41
CA ALA A 125 0.90 -13.63 -15.40
C ALA A 125 0.75 -14.81 -14.42
N ALA A 126 0.02 -14.62 -13.32
CA ALA A 126 -0.19 -15.63 -12.30
C ALA A 126 -1.05 -16.83 -12.76
N ASP A 127 -1.87 -16.67 -13.80
CA ASP A 127 -2.64 -17.76 -14.42
C ASP A 127 -1.75 -18.77 -15.19
N ASN A 128 -0.51 -18.39 -15.51
CA ASN A 128 0.40 -19.21 -16.30
C ASN A 128 1.77 -19.37 -15.60
N PRO A 129 1.87 -20.22 -14.57
CA PRO A 129 3.09 -20.38 -13.76
C PRO A 129 4.31 -20.94 -14.53
N ARG A 130 4.17 -21.21 -15.83
CA ARG A 130 5.26 -21.66 -16.72
C ARG A 130 5.94 -20.52 -17.48
N GLY A 131 5.42 -19.29 -17.42
CA GLY A 131 5.98 -18.11 -18.09
C GLY A 131 6.83 -17.19 -17.21
N SER A 132 6.71 -17.28 -15.88
CA SER A 132 7.53 -16.50 -14.93
C SER A 132 8.86 -17.21 -14.66
N GLY A 133 9.81 -17.11 -15.59
CA GLY A 133 11.21 -17.38 -15.28
C GLY A 133 11.71 -16.34 -14.28
N LEU A 134 12.25 -16.82 -13.14
CA LEU A 134 12.85 -16.05 -12.03
C LEU A 134 11.83 -15.17 -11.27
N HIS A 135 11.46 -15.36 -10.00
CA HIS A 135 12.21 -15.81 -8.84
C HIS A 135 11.26 -16.40 -7.78
N SER A 136 11.25 -17.73 -7.63
CA SER A 136 10.97 -18.33 -6.33
C SER A 136 12.29 -18.29 -5.56
N ALA A 137 12.44 -17.34 -4.64
CA ALA A 137 13.49 -17.40 -3.63
C ALA A 137 12.81 -17.70 -2.29
N ASP A 138 13.03 -18.94 -1.84
CA ASP A 138 12.61 -19.46 -0.54
C ASP A 138 12.84 -18.44 0.57
N GLY A 139 11.78 -18.15 1.32
CA GLY A 139 11.84 -17.35 2.54
C GLY A 139 12.54 -18.14 3.63
N MET A 140 13.83 -17.88 3.84
CA MET A 140 14.52 -18.27 5.07
C MET A 140 14.02 -17.36 6.20
N ILE A 141 13.11 -17.89 7.00
CA ILE A 141 12.66 -17.28 8.25
C ILE A 141 13.82 -17.40 9.25
N ILE A 142 14.47 -16.30 9.60
CA ILE A 142 15.38 -16.24 10.74
C ILE A 142 14.51 -16.00 11.98
N ASP A 143 14.13 -17.09 12.63
CA ASP A 143 13.48 -17.07 13.94
C ASP A 143 14.55 -16.81 15.01
N THR A 144 14.48 -15.66 15.66
CA THR A 144 15.22 -15.39 16.90
C THR A 144 14.23 -15.15 18.03
N SER A 145 13.54 -16.21 18.44
CA SER A 145 12.87 -16.23 19.75
C SER A 145 12.99 -17.60 20.41
N ALA A 146 13.89 -17.65 21.40
CA ALA A 146 14.05 -18.81 22.27
C ALA A 146 12.87 -18.92 23.25
N GLY A 147 12.04 -19.95 23.06
CA GLY A 147 11.44 -20.80 24.09
C GLY A 147 10.45 -20.18 25.11
N LYS A 148 9.16 -20.54 24.98
CA LYS A 148 8.47 -21.43 25.95
C LYS A 148 7.06 -21.81 25.49
N ASP A 149 6.81 -23.11 25.48
CA ASP A 149 5.51 -23.77 25.36
C ASP A 149 4.52 -23.39 26.49
N GLN A 150 3.22 -23.28 26.18
CA GLN A 150 2.20 -24.30 26.51
C GLN A 150 0.78 -23.91 26.05
N LYS A 151 0.03 -24.95 25.65
CA LYS A 151 -1.36 -24.96 25.13
C LYS A 151 -2.43 -24.69 26.21
N SER A 152 -3.54 -24.07 25.82
CA SER A 152 -4.91 -24.54 26.16
C SER A 152 -6.00 -23.82 25.33
N ALA A 153 -7.15 -24.48 25.18
CA ALA A 153 -8.20 -24.24 24.19
C ALA A 153 -9.39 -23.36 24.65
N SER A 154 -10.18 -22.94 23.65
CA SER A 154 -11.59 -22.48 23.63
C SER A 154 -11.97 -21.16 24.32
N SER A 155 -12.48 -20.20 23.55
CA SER A 155 -13.91 -19.82 23.41
C SER A 155 -14.00 -18.43 22.78
N GLY A 156 -15.00 -18.21 21.93
CA GLY A 156 -15.16 -16.97 21.16
C GLY A 156 -15.44 -15.75 22.03
N GLU A 157 -14.88 -14.62 21.61
CA GLU A 157 -15.30 -13.26 21.95
C GLU A 157 -14.65 -12.34 20.91
N ASP A 158 -15.48 -11.53 20.24
CA ASP A 158 -15.06 -10.53 19.25
C ASP A 158 -14.20 -9.47 19.94
N SER A 159 -12.89 -9.56 19.73
CA SER A 159 -11.95 -8.57 20.25
C SER A 159 -11.96 -7.34 19.36
N GLU A 160 -12.61 -6.28 19.82
CA GLU A 160 -12.44 -4.91 19.35
C GLU A 160 -10.95 -4.55 19.41
N LYS A 161 -10.30 -4.49 18.24
CA LYS A 161 -8.96 -3.93 18.15
C LYS A 161 -9.07 -2.41 18.14
N SER A 162 -8.52 -1.79 19.18
CA SER A 162 -8.16 -0.38 19.21
C SER A 162 -7.32 -0.06 17.98
N ASP A 163 -7.76 0.92 17.19
CA ASP A 163 -7.04 1.44 16.01
C ASP A 163 -5.91 2.37 16.49
N SER A 164 -5.03 1.86 17.35
CA SER A 164 -3.71 2.45 17.53
C SER A 164 -2.93 2.16 16.24
N ASP A 165 -2.29 3.18 15.69
CA ASP A 165 -1.32 3.10 14.60
C ASP A 165 -0.05 2.31 15.04
N GLU A 166 -0.24 1.15 15.65
CA GLU A 166 0.81 0.16 15.84
C GLU A 166 1.04 -0.47 14.48
N ASP A 167 2.08 0.05 13.82
CA ASP A 167 2.83 -0.57 12.74
C ASP A 167 2.88 -2.08 12.97
N SER A 168 1.93 -2.80 12.35
CA SER A 168 1.89 -4.25 12.41
C SER A 168 3.26 -4.70 11.94
N GLY A 169 4.03 -5.39 12.79
CA GLY A 169 5.44 -5.73 12.59
C GLY A 169 5.71 -6.52 11.32
N MET A 170 5.59 -5.86 10.17
CA MET A 170 5.85 -6.36 8.85
C MET A 170 7.36 -6.35 8.72
N THR A 171 7.95 -7.54 8.73
CA THR A 171 9.33 -7.70 8.30
C THR A 171 9.44 -7.16 6.89
N TYR A 172 9.98 -5.94 6.75
CA TYR A 172 10.19 -5.30 5.46
C TYR A 172 11.10 -6.18 4.61
N LYS A 173 10.53 -6.78 3.56
CA LYS A 173 11.32 -7.42 2.50
C LYS A 173 12.05 -6.33 1.71
N SER A 174 13.22 -6.68 1.18
CA SER A 174 14.00 -5.76 0.36
C SER A 174 13.18 -5.25 -0.83
N LEU A 175 13.26 -3.95 -1.13
CA LEU A 175 12.62 -3.31 -2.29
C LEU A 175 13.02 -3.99 -3.60
N PHE A 176 14.24 -4.51 -3.70
CA PHE A 176 14.71 -5.24 -4.87
C PHE A 176 13.96 -6.55 -5.12
N GLN A 177 13.26 -7.08 -4.11
CA GLN A 177 12.41 -8.27 -4.23
C GLN A 177 10.95 -7.90 -4.52
N SER A 178 10.62 -6.61 -4.60
CA SER A 178 9.24 -6.18 -4.76
C SER A 178 8.65 -6.56 -6.12
N GLY A 179 9.49 -6.67 -7.17
CA GLY A 179 9.02 -6.86 -8.55
C GLY A 179 8.34 -5.64 -9.16
N MET A 180 8.40 -4.48 -8.49
CA MET A 180 7.78 -3.25 -8.97
C MET A 180 8.50 -2.72 -10.23
N PRO A 181 7.75 -2.42 -11.31
CA PRO A 181 8.32 -1.82 -12.51
C PRO A 181 9.03 -0.51 -12.21
N GLY A 182 10.17 -0.30 -12.87
CA GLY A 182 10.97 0.90 -12.72
C GLY A 182 11.94 0.87 -11.55
N ILE A 183 11.88 -0.11 -10.65
CA ILE A 183 12.91 -0.33 -9.63
C ILE A 183 14.08 -1.10 -10.26
N PRO A 184 15.30 -0.53 -10.32
CA PRO A 184 16.48 -1.25 -10.83
C PRO A 184 16.79 -2.48 -9.98
N SER A 185 17.33 -3.53 -10.62
CA SER A 185 17.76 -4.72 -9.88
C SER A 185 19.03 -4.45 -9.06
N VAL A 186 19.35 -5.35 -8.13
CA VAL A 186 20.65 -5.33 -7.41
C VAL A 186 21.83 -5.29 -8.38
N GLN A 187 21.76 -6.03 -9.49
CA GLN A 187 22.81 -6.11 -10.50
C GLN A 187 22.95 -4.81 -11.30
N ASP A 188 21.84 -4.14 -11.57
CA ASP A 188 21.86 -2.81 -12.21
C ASP A 188 22.44 -1.78 -11.25
N MET A 189 22.06 -1.84 -9.97
CA MET A 189 22.56 -0.92 -8.93
C MET A 189 24.06 -1.03 -8.69
N GLU A 190 24.68 -2.17 -8.95
CA GLU A 190 26.15 -2.35 -8.86
C GLU A 190 26.93 -1.54 -9.90
N GLN A 191 26.28 -1.06 -10.96
CA GLN A 191 26.90 -0.24 -12.00
C GLN A 191 26.99 1.25 -11.61
N PHE A 192 26.24 1.66 -10.58
CA PHE A 192 26.19 3.04 -10.14
C PHE A 192 27.21 3.31 -9.04
N ASP A 193 27.82 4.50 -9.09
CA ASP A 193 28.77 4.95 -8.10
C ASP A 193 28.06 5.48 -6.84
N LEU A 194 27.84 4.58 -5.89
CA LEU A 194 27.21 4.89 -4.61
C LEU A 194 28.21 5.45 -3.58
N ASP A 195 29.50 5.62 -3.91
CA ASP A 195 30.55 5.98 -2.94
C ASP A 195 30.55 7.47 -2.57
N HIS A 196 29.91 8.31 -3.39
CA HIS A 196 29.95 9.77 -3.28
C HIS A 196 28.59 10.40 -2.96
N ILE A 197 27.68 9.65 -2.33
CA ILE A 197 26.39 10.20 -1.87
C ILE A 197 26.63 10.99 -0.60
N VAL A 198 26.16 12.24 -0.58
CA VAL A 198 26.39 13.16 0.53
C VAL A 198 25.53 12.78 1.74
N LEU A 199 26.17 12.76 2.91
CA LEU A 199 25.59 12.46 4.21
C LEU A 199 25.73 13.65 5.16
N ARG A 200 24.63 14.01 5.82
CA ARG A 200 24.65 14.93 6.96
C ARG A 200 24.35 14.15 8.23
N ILE A 201 25.39 13.95 9.05
CA ILE A 201 25.30 13.16 10.28
C ILE A 201 25.11 14.07 11.52
N PHE A 202 25.72 15.26 11.50
CA PHE A 202 25.67 16.21 12.62
C PHE A 202 24.86 17.46 12.27
N PRO A 203 24.15 18.07 13.23
CA PRO A 203 23.41 19.32 13.00
C PRO A 203 24.30 20.44 12.47
N THR A 204 25.51 20.52 13.02
CA THR A 204 26.57 21.45 12.64
C THR A 204 27.86 20.65 12.45
N GLY A 205 28.55 20.85 11.34
CA GLY A 205 29.78 20.12 11.02
C GLY A 205 29.97 19.92 9.53
N PRO A 206 31.04 19.22 9.13
CA PRO A 206 31.26 18.86 7.74
C PRO A 206 30.20 17.87 7.25
N LEU A 207 29.99 17.87 5.93
CA LEU A 207 29.30 16.79 5.24
C LEU A 207 30.28 15.66 4.99
N PHE A 208 29.76 14.43 4.96
CA PHE A 208 30.53 13.22 4.68
C PHE A 208 30.01 12.58 3.41
N GLU A 209 30.80 11.71 2.82
CA GLU A 209 30.36 10.85 1.73
C GLU A 209 30.07 9.44 2.26
N THR A 210 29.27 8.67 1.53
CA THR A 210 29.00 7.27 1.85
C THR A 210 30.26 6.42 1.95
N SER A 211 31.29 6.73 1.15
CA SER A 211 32.59 6.08 1.23
C SER A 211 33.37 6.32 2.53
N ASP A 212 33.03 7.37 3.29
CA ASP A 212 33.62 7.65 4.61
C ASP A 212 33.06 6.74 5.71
N LEU A 213 31.96 6.00 5.44
CA LEU A 213 31.36 5.10 6.41
C LEU A 213 32.25 3.88 6.69
N VAL A 214 32.40 3.56 7.97
CA VAL A 214 33.14 2.38 8.41
C VAL A 214 32.49 1.11 7.84
N GLY A 215 33.28 0.29 7.15
CA GLY A 215 32.81 -0.95 6.54
C GLY A 215 32.18 -0.78 5.15
N TRP A 216 32.06 0.44 4.60
CA TRP A 216 31.44 0.69 3.29
C TRP A 216 32.07 -0.12 2.15
N ARG A 217 33.41 -0.11 2.07
CA ARG A 217 34.17 -0.81 1.02
C ARG A 217 34.11 -2.33 1.11
N HIS A 218 33.84 -2.87 2.31
CA HIS A 218 33.75 -4.31 2.55
C HIS A 218 32.31 -4.83 2.49
N SER A 219 31.32 -3.93 2.54
CA SER A 219 29.91 -4.26 2.47
C SER A 219 29.51 -4.60 1.03
N LYS A 220 28.68 -5.64 0.87
CA LYS A 220 28.11 -6.01 -0.43
C LYS A 220 26.69 -5.48 -0.56
N LEU A 221 26.33 -5.05 -1.77
CA LEU A 221 25.00 -4.53 -2.07
C LEU A 221 23.93 -5.63 -1.94
N ALA A 222 24.27 -6.89 -2.19
CA ALA A 222 23.35 -8.01 -2.05
C ALA A 222 23.01 -8.38 -0.58
N GLU A 223 23.75 -7.87 0.42
CA GLU A 223 23.56 -8.21 1.83
C GLU A 223 22.53 -7.27 2.50
N PRO A 224 21.32 -7.73 2.86
CA PRO A 224 20.22 -6.85 3.26
C PRO A 224 20.43 -6.05 4.54
N SER A 225 21.32 -6.53 5.43
CA SER A 225 21.61 -5.91 6.72
C SER A 225 22.61 -4.75 6.65
N THR A 226 23.15 -4.44 5.47
CA THR A 226 24.21 -3.44 5.31
C THR A 226 23.65 -2.05 5.00
N VAL A 227 24.33 -1.00 5.45
CA VAL A 227 23.99 0.39 5.11
C VAL A 227 24.05 0.63 3.60
N LYS A 228 25.00 -0.03 2.91
CA LYS A 228 25.11 0.03 1.44
C LYS A 228 23.85 -0.49 0.76
N HIS A 229 23.28 -1.62 1.24
CA HIS A 229 22.01 -2.13 0.73
C HIS A 229 20.84 -1.16 0.99
N SER A 230 20.75 -0.59 2.19
CA SER A 230 19.70 0.40 2.52
C SER A 230 19.79 1.66 1.64
N ILE A 231 20.98 2.21 1.45
CA ILE A 231 21.19 3.37 0.57
C ILE A 231 20.89 3.01 -0.88
N ALA A 232 21.32 1.84 -1.36
CA ALA A 232 21.01 1.38 -2.71
C ALA A 232 19.50 1.27 -2.95
N GLN A 233 18.73 0.74 -1.98
CA GLN A 233 17.27 0.71 -2.08
C GLN A 233 16.66 2.10 -2.14
N LEU A 234 17.16 3.04 -1.33
CA LEU A 234 16.69 4.42 -1.36
C LEU A 234 16.94 5.05 -2.73
N ILE A 235 18.14 4.90 -3.27
CA ILE A 235 18.49 5.43 -4.59
C ILE A 235 17.67 4.75 -5.69
N ALA A 236 17.47 3.44 -5.62
CA ALA A 236 16.62 2.70 -6.54
C ALA A 236 15.16 3.20 -6.52
N ALA A 237 14.65 3.58 -5.34
CA ALA A 237 13.31 4.13 -5.18
C ALA A 237 13.19 5.58 -5.67
N VAL A 238 14.20 6.42 -5.41
CA VAL A 238 14.20 7.84 -5.77
C VAL A 238 14.49 8.03 -7.27
N GLY A 239 15.36 7.21 -7.84
CA GLY A 239 15.88 7.35 -9.19
C GLY A 239 17.41 7.52 -9.17
N PRO A 240 18.17 6.61 -9.83
CA PRO A 240 19.63 6.75 -9.93
C PRO A 240 20.10 8.03 -10.64
N ASP A 241 19.26 8.61 -11.50
CA ASP A 241 19.50 9.88 -12.19
C ASP A 241 19.53 11.11 -11.27
N LEU A 242 19.08 10.97 -10.02
CA LEU A 242 19.06 12.04 -9.02
C LEU A 242 20.17 11.90 -7.98
N MET A 243 21.07 10.92 -8.10
CA MET A 243 22.12 10.63 -7.11
C MET A 243 23.00 11.85 -6.78
N ASP A 244 23.30 12.69 -7.76
CA ASP A 244 24.11 13.91 -7.64
C ASP A 244 23.38 15.06 -6.92
N ARG A 245 22.07 14.92 -6.68
CA ARG A 245 21.19 15.94 -6.07
C ARG A 245 20.65 15.52 -4.71
N ILE A 246 21.04 14.36 -4.20
CA ILE A 246 20.54 13.82 -2.95
C ILE A 246 21.56 14.07 -1.83
N CYS A 247 21.04 14.50 -0.68
CA CYS A 247 21.78 14.52 0.58
C CYS A 247 20.96 13.79 1.64
N LEU A 248 21.55 12.78 2.28
CA LEU A 248 20.90 12.01 3.33
C LEU A 248 21.11 12.69 4.68
N ASP A 249 20.06 13.32 5.18
CA ASP A 249 20.06 13.95 6.51
C ASP A 249 19.68 12.92 7.59
N LEU A 250 20.70 12.45 8.32
CA LEU A 250 20.58 11.48 9.40
C LEU A 250 20.57 12.15 10.78
N VAL A 251 20.49 13.50 10.83
CA VAL A 251 20.45 14.24 12.09
C VAL A 251 19.15 13.95 12.82
N ARG A 252 19.27 13.31 13.99
CA ARG A 252 18.11 13.04 14.85
C ARG A 252 17.52 14.36 15.36
N ARG A 253 16.37 14.77 14.82
CA ARG A 253 15.58 15.87 15.37
C ARG A 253 14.95 15.38 16.68
N ARG A 254 15.43 15.88 17.82
CA ARG A 254 14.68 15.77 19.08
C ARG A 254 13.47 16.69 18.94
N GLY A 255 12.30 16.10 18.69
CA GLY A 255 11.01 16.74 18.89
C GLY A 255 10.68 16.82 20.37
#